data_AF-A0A971ZF46-F1
#
_entry.id   AF-A0A971ZF46-F1
#
_cell.length_a   1.000
_cell.length_b   1.000
_cell.length_c   1.000
_cell.angle_alpha   90.00
_cell.angle_beta   90.00
_cell.angle_gamma   90.00
#
_symmetry.space_group_name_H-M   'P 1'
#
loop_
_entity.id
_entity.type
_entity.pdbx_description
1 polymer ?
#
loop_
_entity_poly.entity_id
_entity_poly.type
_entity_poly.pdbx_seq_one_letter_code
_entity_poly.pdbx_strand_id
1 'polypeptide(L)'
;LISNVPDSRLFDETLKLMTCGNALACLKQLRAEGLHDGTIPLLDIVLKQPGGQKFVELTLDRTDHRVRSGKSVSPSFLYAALLWRLVDVYWKRNIAQKEPSMQALVHAADQVLNEQVHKLAIQRRHSTDMREIWFMQPRFERPIPRQIWKMTEQPRFRAACDFLQLRAASGEFDSVQAQWWMDLADGDAATKTDMIEELIEKQKGTPGASAPRKRKRRRPATKRKPLPQQNQP
;
A
#
# COMPACT_ATOMS: atom_id res chain seq x y z
N LEU A 1 19.90 10.30 -28.54
CA LEU A 1 19.03 11.51 -28.59
C LEU A 1 18.16 11.64 -27.36
N ILE A 2 17.48 10.58 -26.89
CA ILE A 2 16.68 10.59 -25.65
C ILE A 2 17.56 10.63 -24.38
N SER A 3 18.74 10.01 -24.42
CA SER A 3 19.73 10.02 -23.34
C SER A 3 20.26 11.40 -22.91
N ASN A 4 20.01 12.44 -23.70
CA ASN A 4 20.50 13.81 -23.45
C ASN A 4 19.38 14.74 -22.95
N VAL A 5 18.17 14.21 -22.74
CA VAL A 5 17.03 14.97 -22.22
C VAL A 5 17.09 14.98 -20.69
N PRO A 6 16.85 16.13 -20.03
CA PRO A 6 16.79 16.18 -18.56
C PRO A 6 15.74 15.23 -17.98
N ASP A 7 16.07 14.56 -16.86
CA ASP A 7 15.20 13.56 -16.21
C ASP A 7 13.80 14.11 -15.89
N SER A 8 13.68 15.40 -15.57
CA SER A 8 12.39 16.05 -15.31
C SER A 8 11.47 16.09 -16.53
N ARG A 9 12.02 16.31 -17.73
CA ARG A 9 11.23 16.27 -18.98
C ARG A 9 10.85 14.84 -19.34
N LEU A 10 11.77 13.89 -19.14
CA LEU A 10 11.46 12.47 -19.34
C LEU A 10 10.35 12.01 -18.39
N PHE A 11 10.35 12.47 -17.15
CA PHE A 11 9.26 12.24 -16.21
C PHE A 11 7.92 12.79 -16.70
N ASP A 12 7.89 14.05 -17.14
CA ASP A 12 6.66 14.69 -17.61
C ASP A 12 6.11 13.98 -18.86
N GLU A 13 6.96 13.63 -19.82
CA GLU A 13 6.54 12.89 -21.02
C GLU A 13 6.12 11.46 -20.72
N THR A 14 6.82 10.76 -19.81
CA THR A 14 6.41 9.44 -19.34
C THR A 14 5.04 9.51 -18.68
N LEU A 15 4.81 10.49 -17.83
CA LEU A 15 3.52 10.65 -17.17
C LEU A 15 2.41 10.91 -18.19
N LYS A 16 2.62 11.81 -19.15
CA LYS A 16 1.66 12.09 -20.24
C LYS A 16 1.34 10.82 -21.03
N LEU A 17 2.35 10.04 -21.42
CA LEU A 17 2.16 8.78 -22.13
C LEU A 17 1.36 7.77 -21.30
N MET A 18 1.62 7.70 -20.00
CA MET A 18 0.95 6.75 -19.11
C MET A 18 -0.46 7.22 -18.68
N THR A 19 -0.81 8.49 -18.90
CA THR A 19 -2.13 9.05 -18.58
C THR A 19 -2.89 9.56 -19.81
N CYS A 20 -2.51 9.15 -21.03
CA CYS A 20 -3.16 9.60 -22.27
C CYS A 20 -4.49 8.88 -22.57
N GLY A 21 -4.83 7.83 -21.82
CA GLY A 21 -6.02 7.01 -22.05
C GLY A 21 -5.80 5.84 -23.01
N ASN A 22 -4.58 5.67 -23.53
CA ASN A 22 -4.14 4.55 -24.39
C ASN A 22 -2.74 4.04 -23.99
N ALA A 23 -2.33 4.21 -22.74
CA ALA A 23 -1.01 3.87 -22.20
C ALA A 23 -0.64 2.40 -22.47
N LEU A 24 -1.58 1.47 -22.35
CA LEU A 24 -1.31 0.05 -22.63
C LEU A 24 -0.99 -0.20 -24.11
N ALA A 25 -1.71 0.47 -25.01
CA ALA A 25 -1.45 0.36 -26.45
C ALA A 25 -0.10 0.99 -26.82
N CYS A 26 0.19 2.18 -26.28
CA CYS A 26 1.49 2.84 -26.43
C CYS A 26 2.63 1.95 -25.93
N LEU A 27 2.46 1.31 -24.77
CA LEU A 27 3.45 0.38 -24.22
C LEU A 27 3.71 -0.81 -25.16
N LYS A 28 2.65 -1.44 -25.66
CA LYS A 28 2.77 -2.58 -26.58
C LYS A 28 3.51 -2.18 -27.86
N GLN A 29 3.22 -1.00 -28.40
CA GLN A 29 3.90 -0.49 -29.59
C GLN A 29 5.36 -0.16 -29.32
N LEU A 30 5.68 0.54 -28.23
CA LEU A 30 7.08 0.82 -27.83
C LEU A 30 7.90 -0.46 -27.65
N ARG A 31 7.27 -1.54 -27.18
CA ARG A 31 7.91 -2.86 -27.10
C ARG A 31 8.13 -3.48 -28.47
N ALA A 32 7.12 -3.46 -29.34
CA ALA A 32 7.22 -4.00 -30.70
C ALA A 32 8.34 -3.31 -31.51
N GLU A 33 8.53 -2.01 -31.31
CA GLU A 33 9.56 -1.20 -31.97
C GLU A 33 10.93 -1.26 -31.27
N GLY A 34 11.06 -1.98 -30.14
CA GLY A 34 12.31 -2.04 -29.38
C GLY A 34 12.70 -0.73 -28.68
N LEU A 35 11.79 0.24 -28.61
CA LEU A 35 12.02 1.59 -28.06
C LEU A 35 11.82 1.69 -26.55
N HIS A 36 11.26 0.68 -25.91
CA HIS A 36 11.01 0.67 -24.46
C HIS A 36 12.30 0.76 -23.63
N ASP A 37 13.34 -0.01 -23.99
CA ASP A 37 14.62 -0.05 -23.28
C ASP A 37 15.32 1.32 -23.30
N GLY A 38 15.59 1.88 -22.12
CA GLY A 38 16.29 3.14 -21.93
C GLY A 38 15.47 4.40 -22.19
N THR A 39 14.33 4.30 -22.89
CA THR A 39 13.43 5.45 -23.13
C THR A 39 12.48 5.68 -21.97
N ILE A 40 12.00 4.60 -21.33
CA ILE A 40 11.13 4.69 -20.16
C ILE A 40 11.72 3.81 -19.05
N PRO A 41 12.67 4.35 -18.25
CA PRO A 41 13.37 3.59 -17.23
C PRO A 41 12.44 2.85 -16.27
N LEU A 42 11.28 3.45 -15.95
CA LEU A 42 10.27 2.84 -15.10
C LEU A 42 9.79 1.50 -15.66
N LEU A 43 9.51 1.44 -16.96
CA LEU A 43 8.97 0.24 -17.58
C LEU A 43 10.02 -0.86 -17.65
N ASP A 44 11.29 -0.50 -17.87
CA ASP A 44 12.39 -1.46 -17.83
C ASP A 44 12.47 -2.16 -16.47
N ILE A 45 12.34 -1.39 -15.38
CA ILE A 45 12.41 -1.92 -14.02
C ILE A 45 11.26 -2.89 -13.75
N VAL A 46 10.05 -2.57 -14.20
CA VAL A 46 8.86 -3.36 -13.85
C VAL A 46 8.69 -4.56 -14.78
N LEU A 47 9.00 -4.42 -16.06
CA LEU A 47 8.90 -5.50 -17.05
C LEU A 47 9.99 -6.58 -16.87
N LYS A 48 11.16 -6.21 -16.34
CA LYS A 48 12.25 -7.18 -16.07
C LYS A 48 11.95 -8.11 -14.88
N GLN A 49 10.85 -7.90 -14.14
CA GLN A 49 10.50 -8.74 -13.00
C GLN A 49 9.52 -9.87 -13.35
N PRO A 50 9.74 -11.10 -12.84
CA PRO A 50 8.80 -12.20 -13.01
C PRO A 50 7.39 -11.85 -12.50
N GLY A 51 6.41 -11.94 -13.39
CA GLY A 51 5.01 -11.59 -13.11
C GLY A 51 4.68 -10.10 -13.12
N GLY A 52 5.68 -9.22 -13.26
CA GLY A 52 5.47 -7.75 -13.28
C GLY A 52 4.61 -7.29 -14.46
N GLN A 53 4.71 -7.99 -15.61
CA GLN A 53 3.95 -7.65 -16.81
C GLN A 53 2.44 -7.65 -16.58
N LYS A 54 1.87 -8.70 -15.95
CA LYS A 54 0.41 -8.78 -15.73
C LYS A 54 -0.10 -7.64 -14.84
N PHE A 55 0.65 -7.29 -13.80
CA PHE A 55 0.28 -6.20 -12.89
C PHE A 55 0.35 -4.83 -13.58
N VAL A 56 1.39 -4.61 -14.40
CA VAL A 56 1.53 -3.38 -15.21
C VAL A 56 0.40 -3.26 -16.21
N GLU A 57 0.12 -4.32 -16.96
CA GLU A 57 -0.94 -4.32 -17.97
C GLU A 57 -2.30 -4.01 -17.34
N LEU A 58 -2.62 -4.64 -16.20
CA LEU A 58 -3.85 -4.36 -15.46
C LEU A 58 -3.90 -2.91 -14.94
N THR A 59 -2.78 -2.42 -14.40
CA THR A 59 -2.68 -1.03 -13.90
C THR A 59 -2.90 -0.04 -15.03
N LEU A 60 -2.28 -0.24 -16.19
CA LEU A 60 -2.41 0.62 -17.35
C LEU A 60 -3.82 0.54 -17.96
N ASP A 61 -4.40 -0.65 -18.08
CA ASP A 61 -5.75 -0.82 -18.60
C ASP A 61 -6.80 -0.09 -17.74
N ARG A 62 -6.70 -0.21 -16.41
CA ARG A 62 -7.57 0.54 -15.49
C ARG A 62 -7.33 2.04 -15.55
N THR A 63 -6.07 2.46 -15.71
CA THR A 63 -5.70 3.87 -15.87
C THR A 63 -6.33 4.43 -17.16
N ASP A 64 -6.22 3.69 -18.26
CA ASP A 64 -6.79 4.04 -19.55
C ASP A 64 -8.31 4.16 -19.49
N HIS A 65 -8.99 3.17 -18.90
CA HIS A 65 -10.43 3.23 -18.68
C HIS A 65 -10.84 4.46 -17.86
N ARG A 66 -10.07 4.78 -16.80
CA ARG A 66 -10.34 5.93 -15.94
C ARG A 66 -10.23 7.26 -16.70
N VAL A 67 -9.17 7.44 -17.48
CA VAL A 67 -8.96 8.63 -18.32
C VAL A 67 -10.05 8.75 -19.37
N ARG A 68 -10.39 7.67 -20.08
CA ARG A 68 -11.48 7.64 -21.07
C ARG A 68 -12.85 7.96 -20.46
N SER A 69 -13.03 7.65 -19.18
CA SER A 69 -14.24 8.01 -18.41
C SER A 69 -14.24 9.46 -17.91
N GLY A 70 -13.29 10.30 -18.33
CA GLY A 70 -13.16 11.69 -17.90
C GLY A 70 -12.69 11.88 -16.46
N LYS A 71 -12.22 10.81 -15.79
CA LYS A 71 -11.77 10.86 -14.40
C LYS A 71 -10.26 11.11 -14.35
N SER A 72 -9.83 11.97 -13.42
CA SER A 72 -8.40 12.23 -13.21
C SER A 72 -7.66 11.03 -12.63
N VAL A 73 -6.41 10.87 -13.03
CA VAL A 73 -5.48 9.87 -12.51
C VAL A 73 -4.49 10.57 -11.59
N SER A 74 -4.27 10.01 -10.39
CA SER A 74 -3.22 10.49 -9.49
C SER A 74 -1.86 9.95 -9.94
N PRO A 75 -0.86 10.81 -10.19
CA PRO A 75 0.50 10.36 -10.49
C PRO A 75 1.07 9.48 -9.38
N SER A 76 0.88 9.88 -8.12
CA SER A 76 1.35 9.10 -6.96
C SER A 76 0.77 7.69 -6.94
N PHE A 77 -0.51 7.53 -7.28
CA PHE A 77 -1.15 6.20 -7.35
C PHE A 77 -0.58 5.36 -8.49
N LEU A 78 -0.40 5.95 -9.67
CA LEU A 78 0.16 5.27 -10.83
C LEU A 78 1.57 4.75 -10.54
N TYR A 79 2.46 5.58 -9.98
CA TYR A 79 3.79 5.14 -9.59
C TYR A 79 3.76 4.12 -8.44
N ALA A 80 2.87 4.27 -7.46
CA ALA A 80 2.70 3.27 -6.39
C ALA A 80 2.40 1.89 -6.98
N ALA A 81 1.47 1.83 -7.96
CA ALA A 81 1.06 0.61 -8.63
C ALA A 81 2.19 0.01 -9.47
N LEU A 82 2.83 0.82 -10.31
CA LEU A 82 3.90 0.33 -11.18
C LEU A 82 5.11 -0.19 -10.38
N LEU A 83 5.48 0.48 -9.28
CA LEU A 83 6.63 0.07 -8.46
C LEU A 83 6.30 -1.04 -7.43
N TRP A 84 5.03 -1.40 -7.27
CA TRP A 84 4.60 -2.34 -6.23
C TRP A 84 5.35 -3.68 -6.27
N ARG A 85 5.56 -4.23 -7.46
CA ARG A 85 6.20 -5.54 -7.59
C ARG A 85 7.63 -5.54 -7.02
N LEU A 86 8.38 -4.46 -7.24
CA LEU A 86 9.71 -4.31 -6.67
C LEU A 86 9.66 -4.21 -5.14
N VAL A 87 8.69 -3.44 -4.62
CA VAL A 87 8.47 -3.33 -3.17
C VAL A 87 8.12 -4.69 -2.57
N ASP A 88 7.21 -5.45 -3.17
CA ASP A 88 6.79 -6.78 -2.72
C ASP A 88 7.96 -7.79 -2.71
N VAL A 89 8.84 -7.75 -3.72
CA VAL A 89 10.04 -8.59 -3.77
C VAL A 89 10.99 -8.29 -2.61
N TYR A 90 11.31 -7.02 -2.37
CA TYR A 90 12.15 -6.63 -1.24
C TYR A 90 11.47 -6.91 0.11
N TRP A 91 10.16 -6.69 0.19
CA TRP A 91 9.39 -6.94 1.40
C TRP A 91 9.41 -8.42 1.80
N LYS A 92 9.14 -9.32 0.84
CA LYS A 92 9.21 -10.78 1.04
C LYS A 92 10.61 -11.24 1.43
N ARG A 93 11.65 -10.67 0.81
CA ARG A 93 13.05 -10.94 1.18
C ARG A 93 13.33 -10.55 2.63
N ASN A 94 12.92 -9.36 3.05
CA ASN A 94 13.16 -8.86 4.40
C ASN A 94 12.36 -9.68 5.45
N ILE A 95 11.13 -10.08 5.13
CA ILE A 95 10.36 -11.03 5.98
C ILE A 95 11.08 -12.37 6.11
N ALA A 96 11.65 -12.91 5.03
CA ALA A 96 12.41 -14.16 5.07
C ALA A 96 13.67 -14.05 5.97
N GLN A 97 14.19 -12.83 6.15
CA GLN A 97 15.26 -12.51 7.10
C GLN A 97 14.76 -12.30 8.55
N LYS A 98 13.50 -12.62 8.83
CA LYS A 98 12.83 -12.53 10.14
C LYS A 98 12.60 -11.11 10.64
N GLU A 99 12.59 -10.11 9.76
CA GLU A 99 12.15 -8.77 10.14
C GLU A 99 10.63 -8.74 10.41
N PRO A 100 10.16 -7.92 11.37
CA PRO A 100 8.73 -7.67 11.55
C PRO A 100 8.10 -7.12 10.26
N SER A 101 6.95 -7.66 9.86
CA SER A 101 6.30 -7.36 8.57
C SER A 101 6.20 -5.86 8.24
N MET A 102 5.80 -5.01 9.18
CA MET A 102 5.72 -3.56 8.94
C MET A 102 7.10 -2.92 8.73
N GLN A 103 8.10 -3.30 9.53
CA GLN A 103 9.46 -2.79 9.42
C GLN A 103 10.10 -3.21 8.09
N ALA A 104 9.91 -4.49 7.72
CA ALA A 104 10.33 -5.05 6.44
C ALA A 104 9.76 -4.26 5.25
N LEU A 105 8.49 -3.84 5.33
CA LEU A 105 7.84 -3.04 4.29
C LEU A 105 8.39 -1.61 4.21
N VAL A 106 8.65 -0.98 5.36
CA VAL A 106 9.28 0.36 5.41
C VAL A 106 10.65 0.31 4.75
N HIS A 107 11.50 -0.66 5.13
CA HIS A 107 12.81 -0.85 4.50
C HIS A 107 12.72 -1.12 2.99
N ALA A 108 11.77 -1.97 2.57
CA ALA A 108 11.56 -2.27 1.16
C ALA A 108 11.13 -1.03 0.35
N ALA A 109 10.18 -0.25 0.90
CA ALA A 109 9.74 1.00 0.28
C ALA A 109 10.89 2.01 0.16
N ASP A 110 11.70 2.19 1.21
CA ASP A 110 12.84 3.09 1.18
C ASP A 110 13.91 2.63 0.20
N GLN A 111 14.18 1.32 0.10
CA GLN A 111 15.10 0.78 -0.88
C GLN A 111 14.63 1.07 -2.32
N VAL A 112 13.36 0.77 -2.64
CA VAL A 112 12.79 1.09 -3.96
C VAL A 112 12.88 2.57 -4.26
N LEU A 113 12.48 3.41 -3.31
CA LEU A 113 12.50 4.85 -3.53
C LEU A 113 13.92 5.38 -3.71
N ASN A 114 14.90 4.93 -2.94
CA ASN A 114 16.28 5.37 -3.10
C ASN A 114 16.88 4.92 -4.45
N GLU A 115 16.56 3.71 -4.91
CA GLU A 115 17.06 3.19 -6.19
C GLU A 115 16.38 3.85 -7.40
N GLN A 116 15.11 4.23 -7.29
CA GLN A 116 14.29 4.67 -8.43
C GLN A 116 13.96 6.17 -8.46
N VAL A 117 13.92 6.87 -7.32
CA VAL A 117 13.53 8.30 -7.27
C VAL A 117 14.44 9.17 -8.12
N HIS A 118 15.75 8.92 -8.12
CA HIS A 118 16.69 9.66 -8.95
C HIS A 118 16.51 9.37 -10.44
N LYS A 119 16.36 8.09 -10.81
CA LYS A 119 16.18 7.68 -12.22
C LYS A 119 14.87 8.15 -12.82
N LEU A 120 13.86 8.36 -11.98
CA LEU A 120 12.51 8.70 -12.39
C LEU A 120 12.15 10.15 -12.08
N ALA A 121 13.08 10.97 -11.59
CA ALA A 121 12.83 12.35 -11.16
C ALA A 121 11.56 12.52 -10.28
N ILE A 122 11.24 11.53 -9.45
CA ILE A 122 10.02 11.54 -8.64
C ILE A 122 10.15 12.60 -7.54
N GLN A 123 9.22 13.55 -7.51
CA GLN A 123 9.20 14.56 -6.45
C GLN A 123 8.87 13.95 -5.09
N ARG A 124 9.46 14.49 -4.01
CA ARG A 124 9.28 14.00 -2.63
C ARG A 124 7.81 13.84 -2.21
N ARG A 125 6.92 14.73 -2.65
CA ARG A 125 5.47 14.66 -2.34
C ARG A 125 4.84 13.34 -2.83
N HIS A 126 5.22 12.88 -4.02
CA HIS A 126 4.72 11.64 -4.59
C HIS A 126 5.26 10.44 -3.81
N SER A 127 6.52 10.49 -3.39
CA SER A 127 7.12 9.46 -2.53
C SER A 127 6.40 9.30 -1.20
N THR A 128 5.94 10.38 -0.58
CA THR A 128 5.13 10.31 0.64
C THR A 128 3.78 9.62 0.37
N ASP A 129 3.06 10.05 -0.67
CA ASP A 129 1.78 9.46 -1.03
C ASP A 129 1.89 7.96 -1.35
N MET A 130 2.92 7.55 -2.09
CA MET A 130 3.17 6.15 -2.42
C MET A 130 3.39 5.31 -1.15
N ARG A 131 4.21 5.80 -0.21
CA ARG A 131 4.42 5.13 1.08
C ARG A 131 3.12 4.94 1.83
N GLU A 132 2.26 5.96 1.90
CA GLU A 132 0.96 5.86 2.58
C GLU A 132 0.07 4.77 1.96
N ILE A 133 0.04 4.67 0.62
CA ILE A 133 -0.71 3.61 -0.10
C ILE A 133 -0.17 2.22 0.24
N TRP A 134 1.16 2.03 0.17
CA TRP A 134 1.79 0.74 0.46
C TRP A 134 1.64 0.33 1.93
N PHE A 135 1.81 1.26 2.87
CA PHE A 135 1.78 0.98 4.30
C PHE A 135 0.39 0.64 4.84
N MET A 136 -0.67 0.92 4.09
CA MET A 136 -2.01 0.43 4.39
C MET A 136 -2.22 -1.04 3.99
N GLN A 137 -1.45 -1.56 3.02
CA GLN A 137 -1.66 -2.89 2.46
C GLN A 137 -1.67 -4.03 3.48
N PRO A 138 -0.72 -4.11 4.44
CA PRO A 138 -0.74 -5.16 5.46
C PRO A 138 -1.90 -5.04 6.45
N ARG A 139 -2.46 -3.82 6.61
CA ARG A 139 -3.57 -3.57 7.54
C ARG A 139 -4.89 -4.09 6.98
N PHE A 140 -5.03 -4.12 5.65
CA PHE A 140 -6.20 -4.68 4.99
C PHE A 140 -6.29 -6.21 5.15
N GLU A 141 -5.16 -6.91 5.26
CA GLU A 141 -5.09 -8.37 5.45
C GLU A 141 -5.62 -8.80 6.82
N ARG A 142 -5.42 -7.97 7.85
CA ARG A 142 -5.83 -8.27 9.23
C ARG A 142 -6.67 -7.12 9.79
N PRO A 143 -7.94 -7.01 9.40
CA PRO A 143 -8.82 -5.92 9.85
C PRO A 143 -9.06 -6.01 11.36
N ILE A 144 -8.56 -5.01 12.10
CA ILE A 144 -8.83 -4.84 13.53
C ILE A 144 -9.92 -3.78 13.67
N PRO A 145 -11.14 -4.09 14.13
CA PRO A 145 -12.30 -3.18 14.09
C PRO A 145 -12.03 -1.77 14.64
N ARG A 146 -11.32 -1.68 15.77
CA ARG A 146 -10.96 -0.38 16.39
C ARG A 146 -10.01 0.49 15.53
N GLN A 147 -9.25 -0.13 14.63
CA GLN A 147 -8.31 0.56 13.74
C GLN A 147 -8.95 0.95 12.41
N ILE A 148 -10.06 0.31 12.02
CA ILE A 148 -10.74 0.56 10.74
C ILE A 148 -11.17 2.02 10.64
N TRP A 149 -11.80 2.57 11.67
CA TRP A 149 -12.16 4.00 11.71
C TRP A 149 -10.96 4.93 11.48
N LYS A 150 -9.85 4.67 12.19
CA LYS A 150 -8.61 5.44 12.01
C LYS A 150 -8.01 5.28 10.61
N MET A 151 -8.22 4.14 9.96
CA MET A 151 -7.80 3.93 8.58
C MET A 151 -8.64 4.75 7.61
N THR A 152 -9.97 4.80 7.80
CA THR A 152 -10.88 5.57 6.94
C THR A 152 -10.61 7.07 6.97
N GLU A 153 -10.05 7.58 8.07
CA GLU A 153 -9.66 8.99 8.24
C GLU A 153 -8.36 9.35 7.50
N GLN A 154 -7.58 8.37 7.03
CA GLN A 154 -6.31 8.64 6.38
C GLN A 154 -6.52 9.25 4.98
N PRO A 155 -5.75 10.29 4.58
CA PRO A 155 -5.94 10.97 3.29
C PRO A 155 -5.84 10.07 2.06
N ARG A 156 -5.06 8.98 2.16
CA ARG A 156 -4.83 8.02 1.08
C ARG A 156 -5.62 6.72 1.21
N PHE A 157 -6.60 6.67 2.12
CA PHE A 157 -7.41 5.47 2.33
C PHE A 157 -8.11 5.00 1.04
N ARG A 158 -8.77 5.93 0.32
CA ARG A 158 -9.47 5.59 -0.92
C ARG A 158 -8.54 5.02 -1.99
N ALA A 159 -7.38 5.67 -2.14
CA ALA A 159 -6.34 5.22 -3.07
C ALA A 159 -5.75 3.86 -2.66
N ALA A 160 -5.59 3.61 -1.35
CA ALA A 160 -5.14 2.32 -0.86
C ALA A 160 -6.16 1.19 -1.09
N CYS A 161 -7.46 1.49 -1.06
CA CYS A 161 -8.52 0.55 -1.44
C CYS A 161 -8.52 0.27 -2.96
N ASP A 162 -8.38 1.31 -3.80
CA ASP A 162 -8.22 1.13 -5.25
C ASP A 162 -6.98 0.27 -5.59
N PHE A 163 -5.91 0.43 -4.81
CA PHE A 163 -4.70 -0.37 -4.94
C PHE A 163 -4.93 -1.82 -4.51
N LEU A 164 -5.67 -2.04 -3.42
CA LEU A 164 -6.06 -3.37 -2.98
C LEU A 164 -6.88 -4.10 -4.05
N GLN A 165 -7.76 -3.38 -4.76
CA GLN A 165 -8.51 -3.89 -5.90
C GLN A 165 -7.61 -4.30 -7.07
N LEU A 166 -6.45 -3.64 -7.27
CA LEU A 166 -5.47 -4.07 -8.27
C LEU A 166 -4.78 -5.37 -7.83
N ARG A 167 -4.36 -5.46 -6.57
CA ARG A 167 -3.80 -6.70 -5.99
C ARG A 167 -4.77 -7.87 -6.07
N ALA A 168 -6.05 -7.65 -5.80
CA ALA A 168 -7.07 -8.70 -5.92
C ALA A 168 -7.20 -9.21 -7.36
N ALA A 169 -7.29 -8.30 -8.34
CA ALA A 169 -7.39 -8.67 -9.75
C ALA A 169 -6.10 -9.29 -10.33
N SER A 170 -4.93 -9.04 -9.72
CA SER A 170 -3.69 -9.76 -10.06
C SER A 170 -3.60 -11.15 -9.40
N GLY A 171 -4.49 -11.46 -8.43
CA GLY A 171 -4.49 -12.70 -7.65
C GLY A 171 -3.60 -12.66 -6.41
N GLU A 172 -3.16 -11.48 -5.98
CA GLU A 172 -2.32 -11.27 -4.79
C GLU A 172 -3.12 -11.07 -3.50
N PHE A 173 -4.44 -10.89 -3.59
CA PHE A 173 -5.31 -10.64 -2.46
C PHE A 173 -6.71 -11.22 -2.71
N ASP A 174 -7.43 -11.56 -1.63
CA ASP A 174 -8.78 -12.11 -1.73
C ASP A 174 -9.77 -11.08 -2.29
N SER A 175 -10.48 -11.43 -3.37
CA SER A 175 -11.38 -10.49 -4.05
C SER A 175 -12.59 -10.10 -3.20
N VAL A 176 -13.09 -11.00 -2.34
CA VAL A 176 -14.25 -10.72 -1.48
C VAL A 176 -13.86 -9.72 -0.39
N GLN A 177 -12.71 -9.92 0.25
CA GLN A 177 -12.19 -9.00 1.24
C GLN A 177 -11.81 -7.65 0.62
N ALA A 178 -11.26 -7.62 -0.60
CA ALA A 178 -10.98 -6.38 -1.31
C ALA A 178 -12.28 -5.62 -1.61
N GLN A 179 -13.34 -6.31 -2.04
CA GLN A 179 -14.63 -5.70 -2.30
C GLN A 179 -15.24 -5.13 -1.02
N TRP A 180 -15.17 -5.85 0.10
CA TRP A 180 -15.64 -5.34 1.40
C TRP A 180 -14.97 -4.01 1.79
N TRP A 181 -13.65 -3.88 1.59
CA TRP A 181 -12.94 -2.63 1.84
C TRP A 181 -13.35 -1.50 0.89
N MET A 182 -13.68 -1.84 -0.36
CA MET A 182 -14.16 -0.90 -1.36
C MET A 182 -15.56 -0.38 -1.01
N ASP A 183 -16.48 -1.29 -0.64
CA ASP A 183 -17.84 -0.95 -0.22
C ASP A 183 -17.80 -0.07 1.03
N LEU A 184 -16.91 -0.37 1.99
CA LEU A 184 -16.69 0.45 3.18
C LEU A 184 -16.12 1.84 2.83
N ALA A 185 -15.32 1.95 1.78
CA ALA A 185 -14.77 3.23 1.34
C ALA A 185 -15.80 4.11 0.64
N ASP A 186 -16.72 3.51 -0.12
CA ASP A 186 -17.77 4.20 -0.87
C ASP A 186 -19.06 4.42 -0.05
N GLY A 187 -19.24 3.67 1.05
CA GLY A 187 -20.39 3.79 1.96
C GLY A 187 -20.42 5.08 2.78
N ASP A 188 -21.61 5.42 3.27
CA ASP A 188 -21.82 6.54 4.20
C ASP A 188 -21.53 6.16 5.66
N ALA A 189 -21.71 7.10 6.60
CA ALA A 189 -21.39 6.85 8.01
C ALA A 189 -22.23 5.72 8.65
N ALA A 190 -23.50 5.60 8.26
CA ALA A 190 -24.38 4.54 8.73
C ALA A 190 -23.92 3.17 8.18
N THR A 191 -23.73 3.09 6.87
CA THR A 191 -23.25 1.88 6.18
C THR A 191 -21.92 1.40 6.76
N LYS A 192 -20.96 2.31 7.00
CA LYS A 192 -19.67 1.95 7.62
C LYS A 192 -19.84 1.37 9.02
N THR A 193 -20.76 1.92 9.80
CA THR A 193 -21.04 1.44 11.15
C THR A 193 -21.57 0.01 11.11
N ASP A 194 -22.61 -0.22 10.30
CA ASP A 194 -23.24 -1.53 10.15
C ASP A 194 -22.23 -2.59 9.66
N MET A 195 -21.43 -2.27 8.66
CA MET A 195 -20.39 -3.18 8.14
C MET A 195 -19.33 -3.53 9.18
N ILE A 196 -18.90 -2.57 10.00
CA ILE A 196 -17.90 -2.81 11.06
C ILE A 196 -18.51 -3.62 12.20
N GLU A 197 -19.78 -3.39 12.55
CA GLU A 197 -20.50 -4.17 13.55
C GLU A 197 -20.68 -5.63 13.10
N GLU A 198 -21.09 -5.86 11.86
CA GLU A 198 -21.21 -7.19 11.27
C GLU A 198 -19.85 -7.94 11.30
N LEU A 199 -18.75 -7.24 10.99
CA LEU A 199 -17.39 -7.81 11.10
C LEU A 199 -17.07 -8.23 12.54
N ILE A 200 -17.43 -7.41 13.54
CA ILE A 200 -17.21 -7.72 14.96
C ILE A 200 -18.01 -8.96 15.37
N GLU A 201 -19.24 -9.11 14.90
CA GLU A 201 -20.09 -10.27 15.19
C GLU A 201 -19.53 -11.55 14.58
N LYS A 202 -19.12 -11.51 13.30
CA LYS A 202 -18.46 -12.65 12.63
C LYS A 202 -17.19 -13.10 13.37
N GLN A 203 -16.39 -12.16 13.86
CA GLN A 203 -15.18 -12.46 14.64
C GLN A 203 -15.48 -13.08 16.02
N LYS A 204 -16.60 -12.70 16.67
CA LYS A 204 -17.05 -13.32 17.93
C LYS A 204 -17.67 -14.71 17.74
N GLY A 205 -18.36 -14.93 16.62
CA GLY A 205 -19.03 -16.19 16.29
C GLY A 205 -18.10 -17.31 15.83
N THR A 206 -16.81 -17.03 15.61
CA THR A 206 -15.82 -18.05 15.24
C THR A 206 -15.25 -18.72 16.50
N PRO A 207 -15.53 -20.02 16.76
CA PRO A 207 -14.99 -20.70 17.94
C PRO A 207 -13.48 -20.92 17.71
N GLY A 208 -12.63 -20.07 18.29
CA GLY A 208 -11.17 -20.25 18.25
C GLY A 208 -10.33 -18.97 18.12
N ALA A 209 -10.91 -17.82 17.79
CA ALA A 209 -10.17 -16.55 17.71
C ALA A 209 -10.03 -15.89 19.10
N SER A 210 -9.02 -16.35 19.84
CA SER A 210 -8.41 -15.75 21.04
C SER A 210 -8.95 -14.39 21.49
N ALA A 211 -9.80 -14.39 22.53
CA ALA A 211 -10.12 -13.20 23.30
C ALA A 211 -8.83 -12.56 23.86
N PRO A 212 -8.66 -11.22 23.80
CA PRO A 212 -7.46 -10.58 24.34
C PRO A 212 -7.45 -10.77 25.85
N ARG A 213 -6.42 -11.47 26.35
CA ARG A 213 -6.13 -11.66 27.78
C ARG A 213 -6.18 -10.30 28.47
N LYS A 214 -7.25 -10.05 29.24
CA LYS A 214 -7.37 -8.89 30.14
C LYS A 214 -6.09 -8.83 30.98
N ARG A 215 -5.23 -7.83 30.74
CA ARG A 215 -4.10 -7.51 31.63
C ARG A 215 -4.67 -7.34 33.04
N LYS A 216 -4.37 -8.32 33.90
CA LYS A 216 -4.69 -8.27 35.34
C LYS A 216 -4.11 -6.95 35.89
N ARG A 217 -4.99 -6.01 36.24
CA ARG A 217 -4.62 -4.81 37.00
C ARG A 217 -3.88 -5.28 38.26
N ARG A 218 -2.58 -4.98 38.35
CA ARG A 218 -1.80 -5.17 39.58
C ARG A 218 -2.48 -4.34 40.68
N ARG A 219 -2.96 -5.02 41.73
CA ARG A 219 -3.45 -4.38 42.95
C ARG A 219 -2.31 -3.54 43.57
N PRO A 220 -2.59 -2.33 44.08
CA PRO A 220 -1.57 -1.54 44.78
C PRO A 220 -1.20 -2.22 46.10
N ALA A 221 0.10 -2.31 46.38
CA ALA A 221 0.62 -2.92 47.59
C ALA A 221 0.25 -2.08 48.83
N THR A 222 -0.43 -2.73 49.77
CA THR A 222 -0.85 -2.21 51.06
C THR A 222 0.38 -1.82 51.90
N LYS A 223 0.41 -0.58 52.39
CA LYS A 223 1.40 -0.10 53.38
C LYS A 223 1.40 -0.99 54.62
N ARG A 224 2.55 -1.54 55.00
CA ARG A 224 2.81 -2.11 56.34
C ARG A 224 3.61 -1.10 57.17
N LYS A 225 3.01 -0.58 58.24
CA LYS A 225 3.69 -0.14 59.49
C LYS A 225 3.72 -1.35 60.44
N PRO A 226 4.75 -1.55 61.29
CA PRO A 226 4.75 -1.02 62.69
C PRO A 226 6.17 -0.58 63.21
N LEU A 227 6.36 0.51 63.99
CA LEU A 227 6.36 0.70 65.49
C LEU A 227 7.54 0.02 66.24
N PRO A 228 7.97 0.49 67.45
CA PRO A 228 8.37 1.83 67.91
C PRO A 228 9.81 1.84 68.54
N GLN A 229 10.27 3.03 68.97
CA GLN A 229 11.58 3.34 69.59
C GLN A 229 11.97 2.51 70.83
N GLN A 230 13.27 2.33 71.06
CA GLN A 230 13.87 2.29 72.41
C GLN A 230 15.34 2.77 72.39
N ASN A 231 15.65 3.66 73.33
CA ASN A 231 16.93 4.34 73.59
C ASN A 231 17.96 3.44 74.28
N GLN A 232 19.24 3.63 73.92
CA GLN A 232 20.49 3.74 74.72
C GLN A 232 20.78 2.76 75.89
N PRO A 233 22.06 2.52 76.24
CA PRO A 233 23.00 3.53 76.77
C PRO A 233 24.00 4.09 75.75
#